data_AF-A0A258B2I8-F1
#
_entry.id   AF-A0A258B2I8-F1
#
_cell.length_a   1.000
_cell.length_b   1.000
_cell.length_c   1.000
_cell.angle_alpha   90.00
_cell.angle_beta   90.00
_cell.angle_gamma   90.00
#
_symmetry.space_group_name_H-M   'P 1'
#
loop_
_entity.id
_entity.type
_entity.pdbx_description
1 polymer ?
#
loop_
_entity_poly.entity_id
_entity_poly.type
_entity_poly.pdbx_seq_one_letter_code
_entity_poly.pdbx_strand_id
1 'polypeptide(L)'
;MSSSPTTTRAVPGAPAGRAGKTAVVSSTAKRALIALGVATYLGATAAATVYGSAALYMLFHKQRPAGITAGTMSAFWSEYSPDPKERKKLQLALMIPPFVLLLLVPMGIAAATQKRRELHGSARFASAIEVRDAGLLGGQGIIVGKYRDKFLTLPGKQSVMLSAPTRSGKGVGVVVPNLLAWQDSAVVVDIKSENWAITAGFRAAHGQAVYAWAPFAEDGRSHRWNPLSAIRLADRHVVGDTLAIAQVLYPTDVKGSGTEGFFNPSTSPPHASTKPTGNPCPPRKPTSSTRSS
;
A
#
# COMPACT_ATOMS: atom_id res chain seq x y z
N MET A 1 42.82 -15.11 42.33
CA MET A 1 41.48 -15.68 42.63
C MET A 1 40.46 -14.59 42.37
N SER A 2 39.49 -14.62 41.47
CA SER A 2 39.02 -15.59 40.48
C SER A 2 38.32 -14.74 39.41
N SER A 3 38.76 -14.85 38.17
CA SER A 3 38.11 -14.24 37.01
C SER A 3 36.93 -15.10 36.59
N SER A 4 35.70 -14.62 36.76
CA SER A 4 34.50 -15.28 36.24
C SER A 4 34.23 -14.81 34.81
N PRO A 5 34.05 -15.71 33.83
CA PRO A 5 33.73 -15.31 32.47
C PRO A 5 32.25 -14.94 32.35
N THR A 6 31.98 -13.79 31.75
CA THR A 6 30.64 -13.34 31.36
C THR A 6 30.12 -14.24 30.24
N THR A 7 29.23 -15.17 30.58
CA THR A 7 28.48 -15.96 29.61
C THR A 7 27.52 -15.06 28.82
N THR A 8 27.91 -14.70 27.60
CA THR A 8 27.03 -14.07 26.61
C THR A 8 25.93 -15.07 26.24
N ARG A 9 24.75 -14.94 26.85
CA ARG A 9 23.60 -15.76 26.52
C ARG A 9 23.05 -15.30 25.17
N ALA A 10 23.22 -16.14 24.15
CA ALA A 10 22.65 -15.93 22.82
C ALA A 10 21.13 -15.69 22.92
N VAL A 11 20.68 -14.59 22.32
CA VAL A 11 19.27 -14.28 22.13
C VAL A 11 18.68 -15.34 21.18
N PRO A 12 17.61 -16.06 21.55
CA PRO A 12 16.97 -16.99 20.63
C PRO A 12 16.37 -16.20 19.46
N GLY A 13 16.74 -16.59 18.24
CA GLY A 13 16.26 -15.97 17.01
C GLY A 13 14.74 -15.89 16.98
N ALA A 14 14.25 -14.73 16.53
CA ALA A 14 12.83 -14.50 16.27
C ALA A 14 12.25 -15.64 15.41
N PRO A 15 11.05 -16.15 15.72
CA PRO A 15 10.43 -17.17 14.89
C PRO A 15 10.18 -16.58 13.50
N ALA A 16 10.83 -17.17 12.50
CA ALA A 16 10.61 -16.88 11.10
C ALA A 16 9.11 -16.90 10.82
N GLY A 17 8.57 -15.77 10.35
CA GLY A 17 7.20 -15.66 9.90
C GLY A 17 6.92 -16.77 8.90
N ARG A 18 6.09 -17.73 9.28
CA ARG A 18 5.62 -18.78 8.38
C ARG A 18 4.70 -18.10 7.37
N ALA A 19 5.30 -17.61 6.28
CA ALA A 19 4.59 -17.15 5.12
C ALA A 19 3.65 -18.27 4.68
N GLY A 20 2.35 -18.08 4.91
CA GLY A 20 1.33 -18.89 4.28
C GLY A 20 1.50 -18.71 2.78
N LYS A 21 2.19 -19.65 2.13
CA LYS A 21 2.19 -19.78 0.69
C LYS A 21 0.76 -20.15 0.30
N THR A 22 -0.10 -19.15 0.10
CA THR A 22 -1.22 -19.31 -0.82
C THR A 22 -0.58 -19.69 -2.14
N ALA A 23 -0.83 -20.92 -2.60
CA ALA A 23 -0.31 -21.40 -3.86
C ALA A 23 -0.88 -20.50 -4.96
N VAL A 24 -0.10 -19.49 -5.36
CA VAL A 24 -0.44 -18.64 -6.49
C VAL A 24 -0.34 -19.54 -7.71
N VAL A 25 -1.50 -19.98 -8.21
CA VAL A 25 -1.61 -20.76 -9.43
C VAL A 25 -0.84 -20.02 -10.52
N SER A 26 0.16 -20.68 -11.11
CA SER A 26 1.02 -20.06 -12.11
C SER A 26 0.17 -19.53 -13.27
N SER A 27 0.62 -18.43 -13.88
CA SER A 27 -0.09 -17.80 -15.01
C SER A 27 -0.32 -18.80 -16.16
N THR A 28 0.59 -19.74 -16.35
CA THR A 28 0.47 -20.86 -17.30
C THR A 28 -0.64 -21.84 -16.92
N ALA A 29 -0.73 -22.26 -15.65
CA ALA A 29 -1.79 -23.14 -15.17
C ALA A 29 -3.18 -22.49 -15.29
N LYS A 30 -3.28 -21.18 -15.02
CA LYS A 30 -4.52 -20.42 -15.19
C LYS A 30 -4.96 -20.37 -16.66
N ARG A 31 -4.04 -20.15 -17.60
CA ARG A 31 -4.33 -20.15 -19.04
C ARG A 31 -4.75 -21.54 -19.53
N ALA A 32 -4.09 -22.60 -19.07
CA ALA A 32 -4.44 -23.97 -19.41
C ALA A 32 -5.86 -24.35 -18.94
N LEU A 33 -6.23 -23.97 -17.70
CA LEU A 33 -7.57 -24.20 -17.17
C LEU A 33 -8.65 -23.44 -17.95
N ILE A 34 -8.39 -22.19 -18.33
CA ILE A 34 -9.31 -21.41 -19.17
C ILE A 34 -9.46 -22.07 -20.55
N ALA A 35 -8.35 -22.46 -21.19
CA ALA A 35 -8.39 -23.11 -22.49
C ALA A 35 -9.16 -24.44 -22.45
N LEU A 36 -8.95 -25.25 -21.42
CA LEU A 36 -9.71 -26.48 -21.20
C LEU A 36 -11.19 -26.20 -21.00
N GLY A 37 -11.55 -25.20 -20.19
CA GLY A 37 -12.94 -24.79 -19.97
C GLY A 37 -13.63 -24.29 -21.24
N VAL A 38 -12.92 -23.56 -22.10
CA VAL A 38 -13.44 -23.11 -23.40
C VAL A 38 -13.62 -24.30 -24.34
N ALA A 39 -12.66 -25.22 -24.39
CA ALA A 39 -12.75 -26.41 -25.24
C ALA A 39 -13.90 -27.33 -24.83
N THR A 40 -14.09 -27.57 -23.53
CA THR A 40 -15.22 -28.38 -23.03
C THR A 40 -16.56 -27.69 -23.28
N TYR A 41 -16.63 -26.37 -23.11
CA TYR A 41 -17.82 -25.60 -23.43
C TYR A 41 -18.17 -25.66 -24.93
N LEU A 42 -17.20 -25.43 -25.82
CA LEU A 42 -17.43 -25.51 -27.27
C LEU A 42 -17.85 -26.92 -27.70
N GLY A 43 -17.24 -27.98 -27.13
CA GLY A 43 -17.62 -29.37 -27.39
C GLY A 43 -19.04 -29.69 -26.92
N ALA A 44 -19.40 -29.26 -25.71
CA ALA A 44 -20.76 -29.43 -25.17
C ALA A 44 -21.80 -28.63 -25.96
N THR A 45 -21.48 -27.40 -26.38
CA THR A 45 -22.35 -26.57 -27.22
C THR A 45 -22.54 -27.17 -28.61
N ALA A 46 -21.50 -27.75 -29.22
CA ALA A 46 -21.63 -28.43 -30.50
C ALA A 46 -22.59 -29.63 -30.41
N ALA A 47 -22.42 -30.49 -29.40
CA ALA A 47 -23.35 -31.60 -29.16
C ALA A 47 -24.78 -31.08 -28.91
N ALA A 48 -24.95 -30.14 -27.98
CA ALA A 48 -26.25 -29.56 -27.65
C ALA A 48 -26.94 -28.86 -28.83
N THR A 49 -26.17 -28.30 -29.77
CA THR A 49 -26.70 -27.71 -31.00
C THR A 49 -27.24 -28.79 -31.94
N VAL A 50 -26.52 -29.90 -32.10
CA VAL A 50 -26.96 -31.02 -32.95
C VAL A 50 -28.25 -31.63 -32.42
N TYR A 51 -28.33 -31.91 -31.11
CA TYR A 51 -29.55 -32.46 -30.51
C TYR A 51 -30.68 -31.42 -30.40
N GLY A 52 -30.34 -30.20 -30.01
CA GLY A 52 -31.28 -29.10 -29.79
C GLY A 52 -31.94 -28.62 -31.09
N SER A 53 -31.21 -28.62 -32.20
CA SER A 53 -31.77 -28.27 -33.51
C SER A 53 -32.79 -29.31 -33.98
N ALA A 54 -32.51 -30.60 -33.80
CA ALA A 54 -33.43 -31.68 -34.15
C ALA A 54 -34.69 -31.66 -33.26
N ALA A 55 -34.51 -31.44 -31.95
CA ALA A 55 -35.62 -31.28 -31.01
C ALA A 55 -36.50 -30.07 -31.34
N LEU A 56 -35.89 -28.93 -31.69
CA LEU A 56 -36.61 -27.70 -32.02
C LEU A 56 -37.42 -27.85 -33.32
N TYR A 57 -36.88 -28.56 -34.31
CA TYR A 57 -37.60 -28.85 -35.55
C TYR A 57 -38.82 -29.76 -35.32
N MET A 58 -38.69 -30.80 -34.49
CA MET A 58 -39.81 -31.65 -34.07
C MET A 58 -40.87 -30.84 -33.29
N LEU A 59 -40.43 -29.88 -32.47
CA LEU A 59 -41.34 -29.01 -31.71
C LEU A 59 -42.14 -28.06 -32.60
N PHE A 60 -41.54 -27.52 -33.68
CA PHE A 60 -42.29 -26.74 -34.68
C PHE A 60 -43.40 -27.55 -35.36
N HIS A 61 -43.27 -28.88 -35.38
CA HIS A 61 -44.27 -29.82 -35.88
C HIS A 61 -45.19 -30.38 -34.79
N LYS A 62 -45.12 -29.83 -33.57
CA LYS A 62 -45.87 -30.29 -32.38
C LYS A 62 -45.64 -31.77 -32.05
N GLN A 63 -44.53 -32.34 -32.51
CA GLN A 63 -44.15 -33.72 -32.20
C GLN A 63 -43.38 -33.75 -30.88
N ARG A 64 -43.54 -34.84 -30.13
CA ARG A 64 -42.73 -35.07 -28.93
C ARG A 64 -41.30 -35.41 -29.37
N PRO A 65 -40.28 -34.68 -28.90
CA PRO A 65 -38.90 -34.98 -29.25
C PRO A 65 -38.48 -36.30 -28.61
N ALA A 66 -38.49 -37.39 -29.39
CA ALA A 66 -38.09 -38.72 -28.97
C ALA A 66 -37.21 -39.36 -30.06
N GLY A 67 -36.20 -40.16 -29.65
CA GLY A 67 -35.34 -40.88 -30.59
C GLY A 67 -34.32 -40.02 -31.37
N ILE A 68 -33.89 -38.88 -30.82
CA ILE A 68 -32.93 -37.99 -31.48
C ILE A 68 -31.53 -38.62 -31.50
N THR A 69 -31.00 -38.80 -32.69
CA THR A 69 -29.63 -39.29 -32.96
C THR A 69 -28.82 -38.18 -33.62
N ALA A 70 -27.48 -38.27 -33.60
CA ALA A 70 -26.59 -37.27 -34.19
C ALA A 70 -26.86 -36.99 -35.70
N GLY A 71 -27.37 -37.98 -36.44
CA GLY A 71 -27.75 -37.86 -37.86
C GLY A 71 -29.21 -37.49 -38.13
N THR A 72 -30.03 -37.29 -37.10
CA THR A 72 -31.47 -37.02 -37.28
C THR A 72 -31.72 -35.70 -38.01
N MET A 73 -30.91 -34.68 -37.72
CA MET A 73 -31.01 -33.39 -38.41
C MET A 73 -30.60 -33.48 -39.89
N SER A 74 -29.55 -34.25 -40.22
CA SER A 74 -29.16 -34.43 -41.61
C SER A 74 -30.22 -35.20 -42.42
N ALA A 75 -30.90 -36.16 -41.78
CA ALA A 75 -32.03 -36.85 -42.39
C ALA A 75 -33.23 -35.91 -42.64
N PHE A 76 -33.52 -34.99 -41.71
CA PHE A 76 -34.54 -33.96 -41.95
C PHE A 76 -34.18 -33.02 -43.09
N TRP A 77 -32.90 -32.71 -43.25
CA TRP A 77 -32.43 -31.89 -44.37
C TRP A 77 -32.57 -32.58 -45.72
N SER A 78 -32.22 -33.85 -45.85
CA SER A 78 -32.38 -34.57 -47.11
C SER A 78 -33.85 -34.70 -47.53
N GLU A 79 -34.76 -34.91 -46.57
CA GLU A 79 -36.17 -35.19 -46.86
C GLU A 79 -37.00 -33.91 -47.11
N TYR A 80 -36.81 -32.87 -46.30
CA TYR A 80 -37.70 -31.70 -46.28
C TYR A 80 -37.12 -30.43 -46.92
N SER A 81 -35.88 -30.47 -47.41
CA SER A 81 -35.25 -29.31 -48.09
C SER A 81 -35.85 -28.91 -49.45
N PRO A 82 -36.51 -29.79 -50.23
CA PRO A 82 -37.10 -29.39 -51.52
C PRO A 82 -38.29 -28.43 -51.39
N ASP A 83 -39.04 -28.47 -50.29
CA ASP A 83 -40.18 -27.57 -50.04
C ASP A 83 -39.72 -26.22 -49.46
N PRO A 84 -39.99 -25.08 -50.13
CA PRO A 84 -39.63 -23.75 -49.63
C PRO A 84 -40.19 -23.38 -48.26
N LYS A 85 -41.36 -23.92 -47.87
CA LYS A 85 -41.99 -23.61 -46.57
C LYS A 85 -41.31 -24.34 -45.43
N GLU A 86 -41.01 -25.62 -45.61
CA GLU A 86 -40.33 -26.44 -44.60
C GLU A 86 -38.85 -26.08 -44.47
N ARG A 87 -38.20 -25.72 -45.58
CA ARG A 87 -36.81 -25.24 -45.58
C ARG A 87 -36.60 -24.03 -44.66
N LYS A 88 -37.55 -23.09 -44.57
CA LYS A 88 -37.45 -21.93 -43.67
C LYS A 88 -37.48 -22.34 -42.19
N LYS A 89 -38.34 -23.29 -41.82
CA LYS A 89 -38.41 -23.81 -40.45
C LYS A 89 -37.15 -24.59 -40.08
N LEU A 90 -36.60 -25.35 -41.03
CA LEU A 90 -35.38 -26.12 -40.85
C LEU A 90 -34.15 -25.20 -40.66
N GLN A 91 -34.04 -24.13 -41.47
CA GLN A 91 -33.03 -23.09 -41.30
C GLN A 91 -33.15 -22.41 -39.93
N LEU A 92 -34.37 -22.09 -39.49
CA LEU A 92 -34.60 -21.49 -38.18
C LEU A 92 -34.21 -22.44 -37.04
N ALA A 93 -34.57 -23.72 -37.14
CA ALA A 93 -34.22 -24.74 -36.15
C ALA A 93 -32.71 -25.00 -36.07
N LEU A 94 -31.98 -24.85 -37.18
CA LEU A 94 -30.52 -24.97 -37.21
C LEU A 94 -29.82 -23.75 -36.58
N MET A 95 -30.39 -22.55 -36.75
CA MET A 95 -29.74 -21.29 -36.34
C MET A 95 -30.06 -20.87 -34.90
N ILE A 96 -31.26 -21.16 -34.37
CA ILE A 96 -31.65 -20.72 -33.02
C ILE A 96 -30.78 -21.35 -31.90
N PRO A 97 -30.60 -22.68 -31.82
CA PRO A 97 -29.82 -23.29 -30.74
C PRO A 97 -28.36 -22.80 -30.64
N PRO A 98 -27.58 -22.71 -31.73
CA PRO A 98 -26.21 -22.19 -31.63
C PRO A 98 -26.21 -20.70 -31.30
N PHE A 99 -27.17 -19.91 -31.80
CA PHE A 99 -27.27 -18.48 -31.45
C PHE A 99 -27.52 -18.28 -29.95
N VAL A 100 -28.46 -19.04 -29.37
CA VAL A 100 -28.74 -18.98 -27.93
C VAL A 100 -27.53 -19.45 -27.12
N LEU A 101 -26.98 -20.63 -27.46
CA LEU A 101 -25.92 -21.25 -26.67
C LEU A 101 -24.58 -20.51 -26.78
N LEU A 102 -24.21 -20.00 -27.96
CA LEU A 102 -22.90 -19.40 -28.22
C LEU A 102 -22.87 -17.88 -28.05
N LEU A 103 -24.01 -17.19 -28.15
CA LEU A 103 -24.09 -15.74 -28.00
C LEU A 103 -24.82 -15.32 -26.72
N LEU A 104 -26.08 -15.74 -26.54
CA LEU A 104 -26.92 -15.22 -25.46
C LEU A 104 -26.49 -15.72 -24.08
N VAL A 105 -26.15 -17.01 -23.95
CA VAL A 105 -25.68 -17.59 -22.68
C VAL A 105 -24.38 -16.92 -22.19
N PRO A 106 -23.29 -16.83 -22.97
CA PRO A 106 -22.07 -16.20 -22.48
C PRO A 106 -22.24 -14.70 -22.28
N MET A 107 -23.06 -14.01 -23.08
CA MET A 107 -23.40 -12.61 -22.86
C MET A 107 -24.15 -12.41 -21.54
N GLY A 108 -25.10 -13.28 -21.20
CA GLY A 108 -25.81 -13.27 -19.92
C GLY A 108 -24.89 -13.54 -18.73
N ILE A 109 -23.98 -14.50 -18.84
CA ILE A 109 -22.97 -14.79 -17.82
C ILE A 109 -22.03 -13.58 -17.65
N ALA A 110 -21.55 -12.99 -18.75
CA ALA A 110 -20.69 -11.83 -18.72
C ALA A 110 -21.38 -10.64 -18.03
N ALA A 111 -22.63 -10.34 -18.40
CA ALA A 111 -23.43 -9.29 -17.79
C ALA A 111 -23.67 -9.53 -16.29
N ALA A 112 -23.98 -10.76 -15.88
CA ALA A 112 -24.21 -11.12 -14.48
C ALA A 112 -22.93 -11.08 -13.63
N THR A 113 -21.76 -11.29 -14.24
CA THR A 113 -20.46 -11.33 -13.54
C THR A 113 -19.71 -10.01 -13.58
N GLN A 114 -20.25 -8.98 -14.24
CA GLN A 114 -19.67 -7.64 -14.18
C GLN A 114 -19.68 -7.15 -12.73
N LYS A 115 -18.50 -7.03 -12.13
CA LYS A 115 -18.33 -6.42 -10.82
C LYS A 115 -18.82 -4.97 -10.91
N ARG A 116 -19.93 -4.66 -10.25
CA ARG A 116 -20.40 -3.28 -10.14
C ARG A 116 -19.31 -2.47 -9.47
N ARG A 117 -18.84 -1.43 -10.15
CA ARG A 117 -17.87 -0.49 -9.59
C ARG A 117 -18.61 0.38 -8.59
N GLU A 118 -18.25 0.26 -7.31
CA GLU A 118 -18.90 1.01 -6.23
C GLU A 118 -18.57 2.50 -6.37
N LEU A 119 -19.61 3.34 -6.39
CA LEU A 119 -19.52 4.77 -6.75
C LEU A 119 -18.72 5.61 -5.74
N HIS A 120 -18.72 5.22 -4.46
CA HIS A 120 -18.13 5.99 -3.36
C HIS A 120 -16.98 5.27 -2.65
N GLY A 121 -16.39 4.28 -3.33
CA GLY A 121 -15.31 3.46 -2.78
C GLY A 121 -15.83 2.25 -1.98
N SER A 122 -14.98 1.23 -1.89
CA SER A 122 -15.32 -0.08 -1.33
C SER A 122 -14.87 -0.25 0.12
N ALA A 123 -14.94 0.84 0.89
CA ALA A 123 -14.56 0.82 2.29
C ALA A 123 -15.56 -0.03 3.08
N ARG A 124 -15.07 -1.07 3.75
CA ARG A 124 -15.85 -1.92 4.64
C ARG A 124 -15.00 -2.38 5.81
N PHE A 125 -15.65 -2.89 6.84
CA PHE A 125 -14.94 -3.57 7.91
C PHE A 125 -14.17 -4.79 7.38
N ALA A 126 -12.95 -4.95 7.88
CA ALA A 126 -12.11 -6.07 7.55
C ALA A 126 -12.63 -7.36 8.20
N SER A 127 -12.54 -8.46 7.46
CA SER A 127 -12.79 -9.80 7.98
C SER A 127 -11.62 -10.28 8.84
N ALA A 128 -11.85 -11.29 9.68
CA ALA A 128 -10.79 -11.86 10.53
C ALA A 128 -9.60 -12.41 9.72
N ILE A 129 -9.86 -12.92 8.52
CA ILE A 129 -8.82 -13.41 7.60
C ILE A 129 -7.98 -12.25 7.10
N GLU A 130 -8.62 -11.16 6.65
CA GLU A 130 -7.91 -9.97 6.17
C GLU A 130 -7.07 -9.31 7.26
N VAL A 131 -7.58 -9.22 8.49
CA VAL A 131 -6.83 -8.67 9.64
C VAL A 131 -5.58 -9.52 9.93
N ARG A 132 -5.71 -10.85 9.87
CA ARG A 132 -4.58 -11.77 10.06
C ARG A 132 -3.59 -11.67 8.92
N ASP A 133 -4.05 -11.67 7.69
CA ASP A 133 -3.23 -11.66 6.48
C ASP A 133 -2.50 -10.30 6.32
N ALA A 134 -3.10 -9.22 6.84
CA ALA A 134 -2.45 -7.91 6.99
C ALA A 134 -1.35 -7.89 8.08
N GLY A 135 -1.18 -8.97 8.84
CA GLY A 135 -0.14 -9.08 9.87
C GLY A 135 -0.38 -8.21 11.10
N LEU A 136 -1.62 -7.79 11.37
CA LEU A 136 -1.93 -6.87 12.48
C LEU A 136 -2.10 -7.58 13.83
N LEU A 137 -2.20 -8.92 13.84
CA LEU A 137 -2.46 -9.71 15.04
C LEU A 137 -1.16 -10.10 15.74
N GLY A 138 -0.61 -9.15 16.52
CA GLY A 138 0.58 -9.34 17.35
C GLY A 138 1.87 -8.78 16.75
N GLY A 139 3.00 -9.07 17.42
CA GLY A 139 4.32 -8.57 17.02
C GLY A 139 4.71 -7.24 17.67
N GLN A 140 5.88 -6.72 17.27
CA GLN A 140 6.39 -5.41 17.69
C GLN A 140 5.83 -4.32 16.77
N GLY A 141 5.32 -3.24 17.36
CA GLY A 141 4.76 -2.13 16.60
C GLY A 141 3.83 -1.26 17.46
N ILE A 142 3.15 -0.33 16.80
CA ILE A 142 2.24 0.62 17.46
C ILE A 142 0.88 -0.05 17.64
N ILE A 143 0.39 -0.12 18.87
CA ILE A 143 -0.96 -0.60 19.15
C ILE A 143 -1.95 0.45 18.65
N VAL A 144 -2.74 0.09 17.64
CA VAL A 144 -3.75 0.96 17.01
C VAL A 144 -5.18 0.63 17.44
N GLY A 145 -5.38 -0.52 18.09
CA GLY A 145 -6.69 -0.92 18.59
C GLY A 145 -6.72 -2.35 19.10
N LYS A 146 -7.94 -2.87 19.25
CA LYS A 146 -8.20 -4.23 19.71
C LYS A 146 -9.24 -4.88 18.79
N TYR A 147 -8.98 -6.09 18.34
CA TYR A 147 -9.90 -6.92 17.58
C TYR A 147 -10.18 -8.20 18.36
N ARG A 148 -11.41 -8.33 18.87
CA ARG A 148 -11.77 -9.36 19.86
C ARG A 148 -10.82 -9.30 21.06
N ASP A 149 -10.13 -10.38 21.41
CA ASP A 149 -9.19 -10.41 22.55
C ASP A 149 -7.73 -10.15 22.16
N LYS A 150 -7.47 -9.69 20.94
CA LYS A 150 -6.11 -9.45 20.44
C LYS A 150 -5.87 -7.98 20.12
N PHE A 151 -4.70 -7.48 20.49
CA PHE A 151 -4.27 -6.16 20.06
C PHE A 151 -3.98 -6.14 18.56
N LEU A 152 -4.39 -5.04 17.93
CA LEU A 152 -4.00 -4.70 16.57
C LEU A 152 -2.73 -3.87 16.65
N THR A 153 -1.63 -4.42 16.14
CA THR A 153 -0.32 -3.81 16.15
C THR A 153 0.07 -3.45 14.73
N LEU A 154 0.44 -2.20 14.50
CA LEU A 154 0.94 -1.71 13.22
C LEU A 154 2.47 -1.86 13.17
N PRO A 155 3.01 -2.79 12.38
CA PRO A 155 4.46 -2.97 12.26
C PRO A 155 5.08 -1.99 11.27
N GLY A 156 6.41 -1.82 11.34
CA GLY A 156 7.18 -1.11 10.32
C GLY A 156 7.21 0.41 10.48
N LYS A 157 7.50 1.12 9.38
CA LYS A 157 7.82 2.57 9.36
C LYS A 157 6.61 3.45 9.02
N GLN A 158 5.41 3.04 9.42
CA GLN A 158 4.18 3.78 9.13
C GLN A 158 3.86 4.77 10.25
N SER A 159 3.22 5.88 9.91
CA SER A 159 2.74 6.88 10.88
C SER A 159 1.28 6.63 11.25
N VAL A 160 0.92 6.99 12.48
CA VAL A 160 -0.44 6.89 13.00
C VAL A 160 -0.94 8.28 13.36
N MET A 161 -2.12 8.64 12.86
CA MET A 161 -2.85 9.85 13.26
C MET A 161 -4.04 9.46 14.13
N LEU A 162 -4.03 9.93 15.39
CA LEU A 162 -5.15 9.73 16.31
C LEU A 162 -6.02 10.99 16.35
N SER A 163 -7.22 10.89 15.77
CA SER A 163 -8.26 11.91 15.92
C SER A 163 -9.22 11.49 17.02
N ALA A 164 -9.26 12.25 18.12
CA ALA A 164 -10.08 11.93 19.29
C ALA A 164 -10.53 13.22 20.00
N PRO A 165 -11.84 13.36 20.34
CA PRO A 165 -12.34 14.50 21.12
C PRO A 165 -11.69 14.63 22.50
N THR A 166 -11.91 15.75 23.19
CA THR A 166 -11.53 15.88 24.61
C THR A 166 -12.29 14.86 25.46
N ARG A 167 -11.66 14.40 26.56
CA ARG A 167 -12.23 13.40 27.50
C ARG A 167 -12.59 12.03 26.87
N SER A 168 -12.17 11.75 25.65
CA SER A 168 -12.37 10.44 24.96
C SER A 168 -11.46 9.31 25.44
N GLY A 169 -10.54 9.60 26.37
CA GLY A 169 -9.59 8.61 26.87
C GLY A 169 -8.36 8.38 25.98
N LYS A 170 -8.01 9.27 25.04
CA LYS A 170 -6.81 9.12 24.18
C LYS A 170 -5.51 8.79 24.93
N GLY A 171 -5.34 9.36 26.13
CA GLY A 171 -4.18 9.10 26.99
C GLY A 171 -4.15 7.65 27.48
N VAL A 172 -5.22 7.24 28.17
CA VAL A 172 -5.32 5.90 28.78
C VAL A 172 -5.55 4.77 27.76
N GLY A 173 -6.20 5.05 26.64
CA GLY A 173 -6.59 4.05 25.64
C GLY A 173 -5.57 3.86 24.52
N VAL A 174 -4.69 4.84 24.27
CA VAL A 174 -3.72 4.77 23.16
C VAL A 174 -2.31 5.12 23.62
N VAL A 175 -2.11 6.30 24.22
CA VAL A 175 -0.75 6.81 24.52
C VAL A 175 -0.05 5.94 25.57
N VAL A 176 -0.64 5.78 26.75
CA VAL A 176 -0.05 5.01 27.86
C VAL A 176 0.18 3.54 27.46
N PRO A 177 -0.78 2.80 26.88
CA PRO A 177 -0.54 1.43 26.43
C PRO A 177 0.62 1.31 25.45
N ASN A 178 0.76 2.24 24.51
CA ASN A 178 1.89 2.24 23.58
C ASN A 178 3.21 2.54 24.29
N LEU A 179 3.26 3.50 25.22
CA LEU A 179 4.49 3.78 25.97
C LEU A 179 4.90 2.65 26.91
N LEU A 180 3.97 1.80 27.35
CA LEU A 180 4.31 0.61 28.13
C LEU A 180 4.70 -0.58 27.24
N ALA A 181 4.07 -0.73 26.08
CA ALA A 181 4.34 -1.85 25.16
C ALA A 181 5.58 -1.63 24.27
N TRP A 182 5.89 -0.38 23.91
CA TRP A 182 6.96 -0.04 22.97
C TRP A 182 8.34 -0.25 23.58
N GLN A 183 9.08 -1.20 23.01
CA GLN A 183 10.37 -1.66 23.56
C GLN A 183 11.55 -0.76 23.16
N ASP A 184 11.41 -0.01 22.06
CA ASP A 184 12.45 0.89 21.59
C ASP A 184 12.35 2.29 22.22
N SER A 185 13.23 3.18 21.78
CA SER A 185 13.25 4.59 22.18
C SER A 185 11.96 5.31 21.77
N ALA A 186 11.50 6.19 22.66
CA ALA A 186 10.35 7.07 22.42
C ALA A 186 10.70 8.50 22.85
N VAL A 187 10.30 9.47 22.02
CA VAL A 187 10.35 10.91 22.35
C VAL A 187 8.91 11.39 22.42
N VAL A 188 8.53 11.97 23.57
CA VAL A 188 7.12 12.31 23.86
C VAL A 188 7.03 13.77 24.23
N VAL A 189 6.19 14.52 23.52
CA VAL A 189 5.79 15.87 23.92
C VAL A 189 4.67 15.75 24.94
N ASP A 190 4.99 15.96 26.21
CA ASP A 190 4.07 15.74 27.34
C ASP A 190 3.84 17.05 28.12
N ILE A 191 2.95 17.89 27.60
CA ILE A 191 2.64 19.22 28.17
C ILE A 191 2.18 19.12 29.63
N LYS A 192 1.50 18.02 29.99
CA LYS A 192 0.93 17.82 31.34
C LYS A 192 1.81 16.98 32.27
N SER A 193 2.90 16.41 31.76
CA SER A 193 3.76 15.46 32.48
C SER A 193 3.04 14.19 32.97
N GLU A 194 1.82 13.90 32.50
CA GLU A 194 1.03 12.73 32.92
C GLU A 194 1.60 11.43 32.35
N ASN A 195 2.08 11.46 31.10
CA ASN A 195 2.65 10.28 30.45
C ASN A 195 3.95 9.87 31.15
N TRP A 196 4.82 10.83 31.46
CA TRP A 196 6.06 10.56 32.19
C TRP A 196 5.76 10.01 33.59
N ALA A 197 4.88 10.67 34.35
CA ALA A 197 4.52 10.24 35.70
C ALA A 197 3.99 8.80 35.75
N ILE A 198 3.19 8.39 34.76
CA ILE A 198 2.60 7.05 34.69
C ILE A 198 3.60 5.99 34.20
N THR A 199 4.45 6.33 33.21
CA THR A 199 5.17 5.31 32.44
C THR A 199 6.68 5.24 32.74
N ALA A 200 7.27 6.29 33.30
CA ALA A 200 8.72 6.38 33.50
C ALA A 200 9.27 5.24 34.37
N GLY A 201 8.61 4.96 35.50
CA GLY A 201 9.04 3.90 36.41
C GLY A 201 9.02 2.52 35.75
N PHE A 202 7.97 2.22 34.98
CA PHE A 202 7.88 0.96 34.23
C PHE A 202 8.99 0.87 33.19
N ARG A 203 9.19 1.90 32.36
CA ARG A 203 10.22 1.89 31.31
C ARG A 203 11.63 1.76 31.90
N ALA A 204 11.91 2.45 33.01
CA ALA A 204 13.17 2.34 33.73
C ALA A 204 13.39 0.93 34.30
N ALA A 205 12.37 0.33 34.91
CA ALA A 205 12.43 -1.05 35.42
C ALA A 205 12.68 -2.09 34.31
N HIS A 206 12.35 -1.77 33.06
CA HIS A 206 12.59 -2.60 31.88
C HIS A 206 13.91 -2.24 31.15
N GLY A 207 14.84 -1.57 31.84
CA GLY A 207 16.20 -1.33 31.36
C GLY A 207 16.37 -0.15 30.42
N GLN A 208 15.37 0.72 30.30
CA GLN A 208 15.45 1.91 29.45
C GLN A 208 15.91 3.12 30.26
N ALA A 209 16.80 3.92 29.68
CA ALA A 209 17.11 5.24 30.22
C ALA A 209 15.91 6.18 30.00
N VAL A 210 15.42 6.82 31.06
CA VAL A 210 14.27 7.71 31.01
C VAL A 210 14.68 9.11 31.46
N TYR A 211 14.47 10.09 30.58
CA TYR A 211 14.79 11.49 30.83
C TYR A 211 13.53 12.34 30.67
N ALA A 212 13.33 13.29 31.57
CA ALA A 212 12.32 14.33 31.49
C ALA A 212 12.99 15.70 31.41
N TRP A 213 12.77 16.43 30.32
CA TRP A 213 13.21 17.80 30.16
C TRP A 213 11.99 18.72 30.30
N ALA A 214 11.92 19.43 31.43
CA ALA A 214 10.86 20.35 31.80
C ALA A 214 11.49 21.66 32.30
N PRO A 215 12.00 22.52 31.40
CA PRO A 215 12.81 23.70 31.77
C PRO A 215 12.05 24.74 32.61
N PHE A 216 10.72 24.66 32.65
CA PHE A 216 9.84 25.57 33.40
C PHE A 216 9.15 24.88 34.60
N ALA A 217 9.59 23.69 35.00
CA ALA A 217 9.04 23.03 36.19
C ALA A 217 9.36 23.86 37.45
N GLU A 218 8.33 24.27 38.19
CA GLU A 218 8.46 25.11 39.40
C GLU A 218 9.26 24.43 40.52
N ASP A 219 9.19 23.09 40.57
CA ASP A 219 9.94 22.26 41.52
C ASP A 219 11.40 22.02 41.11
N GLY A 220 11.83 22.56 39.96
CA GLY A 220 13.17 22.39 39.40
C GLY A 220 13.49 20.97 38.95
N ARG A 221 12.53 20.04 38.90
CA ARG A 221 12.77 18.63 38.54
C ARG A 221 12.85 18.45 37.03
N SER A 222 13.99 18.81 36.47
CA SER A 222 14.27 18.69 35.04
C SER A 222 15.67 18.13 34.79
N HIS A 223 15.78 17.22 33.82
CA HIS A 223 17.06 16.84 33.26
C HIS A 223 17.63 17.99 32.44
N ARG A 224 18.95 18.04 32.31
CA ARG A 224 19.64 19.11 31.57
C ARG A 224 19.86 18.64 30.13
N TRP A 225 19.57 19.51 29.18
CA TRP A 225 19.85 19.28 27.78
C TRP A 225 20.45 20.56 27.17
N ASN A 226 21.53 20.39 26.41
CA ASN A 226 22.15 21.46 25.64
C ASN A 226 22.08 21.09 24.16
N PRO A 227 21.24 21.74 23.34
CA PRO A 227 21.15 21.44 21.91
C PRO A 227 22.49 21.66 21.18
N LEU A 228 23.33 22.58 21.65
CA LEU A 228 24.65 22.86 21.04
C LEU A 228 25.67 21.74 21.25
N SER A 229 25.41 20.81 22.17
CA SER A 229 26.28 19.65 22.38
C SER A 229 26.30 18.68 21.19
N ALA A 230 25.33 18.80 20.26
CA ALA A 230 25.30 18.02 19.03
C ALA A 230 26.28 18.52 17.94
N ILE A 231 26.83 19.74 18.08
CA ILE A 231 27.75 20.32 17.09
C ILE A 231 29.13 19.68 17.21
N ARG A 232 29.60 19.04 16.14
CA ARG A 232 30.95 18.47 16.09
C ARG A 232 31.98 19.54 15.73
N LEU A 233 32.48 20.23 16.75
CA LEU A 233 33.38 21.40 16.60
C LEU A 233 34.72 21.09 15.92
N ALA A 234 35.26 19.88 16.08
CA ALA A 234 36.57 19.49 15.55
C ALA A 234 36.50 18.88 14.12
N ASP A 235 35.33 18.85 13.51
CA ASP A 235 35.06 18.12 12.28
C ASP A 235 34.65 19.08 11.15
N ARG A 236 34.87 18.68 9.90
CA ARG A 236 34.39 19.39 8.70
C ARG A 236 32.87 19.56 8.66
N HIS A 237 32.15 18.84 9.52
CA HIS A 237 30.70 18.91 9.66
C HIS A 237 30.22 20.10 10.51
N VAL A 238 31.10 20.85 11.20
CA VAL A 238 30.71 21.95 12.11
C VAL A 238 29.76 22.95 11.48
N VAL A 239 30.00 23.35 10.22
CA VAL A 239 29.14 24.30 9.50
C VAL A 239 27.76 23.69 9.26
N GLY A 240 27.70 22.44 8.82
CA GLY A 240 26.45 21.73 8.57
C GLY A 240 25.64 21.51 9.84
N ASP A 241 26.27 21.06 10.93
CA ASP A 241 25.63 20.85 12.23
C ASP A 241 25.11 22.18 12.81
N THR A 242 25.89 23.26 12.69
CA THR A 242 25.49 24.61 13.14
C THR A 242 24.29 25.11 12.34
N LEU A 243 24.30 24.95 11.01
CA LEU A 243 23.17 25.33 10.15
C LEU A 243 21.92 24.48 10.45
N ALA A 244 22.08 23.18 10.70
CA ALA A 244 20.96 22.31 11.05
C ALA A 244 20.30 22.74 12.37
N ILE A 245 21.08 23.05 13.41
CA ILE A 245 20.54 23.56 14.67
C ILE A 245 19.92 24.95 14.47
N ALA A 246 20.57 25.84 13.69
CA ALA A 246 20.02 27.16 13.39
C ALA A 246 18.64 27.06 12.71
N GLN A 247 18.44 26.12 11.78
CA GLN A 247 17.15 25.88 11.13
C GLN A 247 16.07 25.35 12.09
N VAL A 248 16.45 24.53 13.07
CA VAL A 248 15.52 24.06 14.12
C VAL A 248 15.07 25.21 15.02
N LEU A 249 16.00 26.12 15.37
CA LEU A 249 15.71 27.26 16.24
C LEU A 249 14.96 28.39 15.52
N TYR A 250 15.30 28.62 14.25
CA TYR A 250 14.73 29.66 13.40
C TYR A 250 14.15 29.05 12.12
N PRO A 251 13.00 28.34 12.22
CA PRO A 251 12.36 27.76 11.05
C PRO A 251 11.97 28.87 10.06
N THR A 252 12.40 28.75 8.81
CA THR A 252 11.98 29.64 7.73
C THR A 252 10.69 29.11 7.11
N ASP A 253 9.60 29.85 7.24
CA ASP A 253 8.39 29.55 6.48
C ASP A 253 8.65 29.86 5.01
N VAL A 254 8.66 28.83 4.15
CA VAL A 254 8.83 28.96 2.68
C VAL A 254 7.65 29.72 2.01
N LYS A 255 6.72 30.29 2.80
CA LYS A 255 5.55 31.06 2.37
C LYS A 255 5.53 32.51 2.88
N GLY A 256 6.63 33.02 3.45
CA GLY A 256 6.73 34.42 3.82
C GLY A 256 7.02 35.31 2.61
N SER A 257 6.01 35.98 2.06
CA SER A 257 6.21 37.09 1.12
C SER A 257 6.64 38.35 1.90
N GLY A 258 7.95 38.58 2.08
CA GLY A 258 8.43 39.82 2.71
C GLY A 258 9.86 39.77 3.28
N THR A 259 10.21 40.85 3.98
CA THR A 259 11.52 41.18 4.62
C THR A 259 12.06 40.10 5.58
N GLU A 260 11.23 39.16 5.99
CA GLU A 260 11.61 38.02 6.84
C GLU A 260 12.67 37.12 6.16
N GLY A 261 12.61 36.95 4.84
CA GLY A 261 13.66 36.27 4.08
C GLY A 261 14.97 37.05 3.99
N PHE A 262 14.94 38.38 4.16
CA PHE A 262 16.13 39.23 4.19
C PHE A 262 16.85 39.17 5.54
N PHE A 263 16.11 39.13 6.65
CA PHE A 263 16.68 39.00 7.99
C PHE A 263 17.01 37.55 8.39
N ASN A 264 16.55 36.55 7.61
CA ASN A 264 16.89 35.13 7.81
C ASN A 264 17.62 34.52 6.58
N PRO A 265 18.86 34.94 6.27
CA PRO A 265 19.59 34.52 5.07
C PRO A 265 20.19 33.09 5.16
N SER A 266 19.92 32.33 6.21
CA SER A 266 20.74 31.18 6.61
C SER A 266 20.55 29.87 5.81
N THR A 267 19.78 29.85 4.71
CA THR A 267 19.43 28.56 4.06
C THR A 267 19.49 28.49 2.54
N SER A 268 19.95 29.52 1.82
CA SER A 268 20.34 29.34 0.41
C SER A 268 21.85 29.07 0.34
N PRO A 269 22.33 27.92 -0.18
CA PRO A 269 23.72 27.89 -0.62
C PRO A 269 23.89 29.02 -1.63
N PRO A 270 24.97 29.82 -1.57
CA PRO A 270 25.20 30.84 -2.56
C PRO A 270 25.41 30.13 -3.90
N HIS A 271 24.35 29.98 -4.68
CA HIS A 271 24.51 29.90 -6.13
C HIS A 271 25.16 31.22 -6.50
N ALA A 272 26.45 31.15 -6.83
CA ALA A 272 27.22 32.20 -7.43
C ALA A 272 26.52 32.67 -8.73
N SER A 273 25.52 33.54 -8.58
CA SER A 273 25.00 34.36 -9.66
C SER A 273 25.95 35.55 -9.77
N THR A 274 27.15 35.31 -10.29
CA THR A 274 27.96 36.36 -10.89
C THR A 274 27.21 36.85 -12.13
N LYS A 275 26.37 37.88 -11.98
CA LYS A 275 26.08 38.77 -13.09
C LYS A 275 27.26 39.74 -13.17
N PRO A 276 28.10 39.70 -14.22
CA PRO A 276 29.14 40.69 -14.37
C PRO A 276 28.49 41.98 -14.85
N THR A 277 28.23 42.90 -13.93
CA THR A 277 28.02 44.32 -14.24
C THR A 277 29.38 44.97 -14.42
N GLY A 278 29.82 45.12 -15.67
CA GLY A 278 31.05 45.85 -15.99
C GLY A 278 31.27 45.89 -17.48
N ASN A 279 31.18 47.08 -18.08
CA ASN A 279 31.56 47.30 -19.48
C ASN A 279 33.04 46.86 -19.68
N PRO A 280 33.36 46.10 -20.73
CA PRO A 280 34.73 45.66 -20.97
C PRO A 280 35.62 46.85 -21.34
N CYS A 281 36.73 46.97 -20.63
CA CYS A 281 37.83 47.89 -20.92
C CYS A 281 38.49 47.51 -22.27
N PRO A 282 38.79 48.46 -23.18
CA PRO A 282 39.36 48.12 -24.48
C PRO A 282 40.81 47.64 -24.35
N PRO A 283 41.26 46.71 -25.22
CA PRO A 283 42.59 46.11 -25.11
C PRO A 283 43.70 47.12 -25.45
N ARG A 284 44.70 47.21 -24.57
CA ARG A 284 45.95 47.94 -24.85
C ARG A 284 46.74 47.22 -25.95
N LYS A 285 47.17 47.98 -26.96
CA LYS A 285 48.13 47.50 -27.98
C LYS A 285 49.48 47.19 -27.33
N PRO A 286 50.18 46.12 -27.76
CA PRO A 286 51.54 45.84 -27.32
C PRO A 286 52.51 46.77 -28.06
N THR A 287 53.25 47.59 -27.32
CA THR A 287 54.40 48.33 -27.85
C THR A 287 55.62 47.42 -27.84
N SER A 288 56.16 47.18 -29.03
CA SER A 288 57.41 46.46 -29.29
C SER A 288 58.63 47.21 -28.73
N SER A 289 59.60 46.41 -28.32
CA SER A 289 60.96 46.76 -27.86
C SER A 289 61.72 47.76 -28.72
N THR A 290 62.60 48.56 -28.09
CA THR A 290 64.00 48.64 -28.54
C THR A 290 64.95 49.05 -27.40
N ARG A 291 66.10 48.39 -27.42
CA ARG A 291 67.30 48.53 -26.57
C ARG A 291 68.06 49.86 -26.80
N SER A 292 68.91 50.18 -25.82
CA SER A 292 70.33 50.59 -25.91
C SER A 292 70.70 51.99 -25.40
N SER A 293 71.83 51.98 -24.67
CA SER A 293 72.66 53.05 -24.07
C SER A 293 72.07 53.84 -22.91
#